data_AF-A0A6P6EIC6-F1
#
_entry.id   AF-A0A6P6EIC6-F1
#
_cell.length_a   1.000
_cell.length_b   1.000
_cell.length_c   1.000
_cell.angle_alpha   90.00
_cell.angle_beta   90.00
_cell.angle_gamma   90.00
#
_symmetry.space_group_name_H-M   'P 1'
#
loop_
_entity.id
_entity.type
_entity.pdbx_description
1 polymer ?
#
loop_
_entity_poly.entity_id
_entity_poly.type
_entity_poly.pdbx_seq_one_letter_code
_entity_poly.pdbx_strand_id
1 'polypeptide(L)'
;MAAGETQLYAKVSNKLKSRSTPSLLDPLLALGFPAHTALKALAATGRKSVEEASSWLHCHCSDPSLDDPIPQEFGLFLCPSGPLLEKLQQFWSKSKQQCAKNRAHEVFPHVTLCDFFTCEDQKVECLYEALKRAGDRVLASFPATIPLVLHSSISYLGFFINDGPADVIREFAMAFATEAAILADCSVKPCTKQLHLTLAHKFYPHHQRTLEQLARAIHPSHSCQWTAALFSRDMRFVHYQTLRALFQYKPQNMDELMLSPGDYIFVDPTEQEEASEGWVLGTSQRTGCRGFLPENYTERASEADTWVKHRTYTFSLAMDANSRKDAEASGRQNREPHSPTSRSISSIQHLQATIARRSVLVVRHGERVDQVFGKCWLRQCSTPDGKYYRPDLNFPHCLPRRSSGLRDFECDPPLSSCGSFQARLAGSSLLDSGVRITAVFSSPALRCIQTANHILEELKLEKTMKLRIEPGIFEWTKWEMGRDNPSFMTQAELKEAGFIVDPNYRSLPLACASVKRAEKEGGGSWPAHLQGL
;
A
#
# COMPACT_ATOMS: atom_id res chain seq x y z
N MET A 1 -35.12 40.28 -26.56
CA MET A 1 -36.41 39.57 -26.72
C MET A 1 -36.04 38.14 -27.11
N ALA A 2 -36.03 37.22 -26.14
CA ALA A 2 -37.15 36.30 -25.80
C ALA A 2 -37.37 35.27 -26.93
N ALA A 3 -37.58 33.97 -26.74
CA ALA A 3 -37.55 32.98 -25.65
C ALA A 3 -37.86 31.63 -26.36
N GLY A 4 -37.57 30.47 -25.73
CA GLY A 4 -38.09 29.15 -26.15
C GLY A 4 -37.06 28.03 -26.05
N GLU A 5 -36.90 27.40 -24.87
CA GLU A 5 -37.50 26.09 -24.46
C GLU A 5 -36.81 24.89 -25.15
N THR A 6 -35.97 24.06 -24.52
CA THR A 6 -36.10 23.17 -23.34
C THR A 6 -37.20 22.10 -23.45
N GLN A 7 -36.81 20.88 -23.89
CA GLN A 7 -37.47 19.58 -23.66
C GLN A 7 -36.32 18.55 -23.60
N LEU A 8 -35.90 17.87 -22.52
CA LEU A 8 -36.47 17.33 -21.28
C LEU A 8 -37.56 16.26 -21.48
N TYR A 9 -37.20 15.03 -21.08
CA TYR A 9 -37.98 13.79 -20.89
C TYR A 9 -38.30 12.91 -22.12
N ALA A 10 -37.38 12.00 -22.45
CA ALA A 10 -37.74 10.75 -23.12
C ALA A 10 -38.34 9.78 -22.09
N LYS A 11 -39.59 9.38 -22.33
CA LYS A 11 -40.41 8.51 -21.48
C LYS A 11 -39.78 7.13 -21.29
N VAL A 12 -39.68 6.72 -20.02
CA VAL A 12 -39.35 5.36 -19.59
C VAL A 12 -40.46 4.40 -20.06
N SER A 13 -40.10 3.40 -20.87
CA SER A 13 -40.97 2.27 -21.19
C SER A 13 -40.56 1.07 -20.35
N ASN A 14 -41.38 0.77 -19.35
CA ASN A 14 -41.29 -0.45 -18.55
C ASN A 14 -41.74 -1.66 -19.37
N LYS A 15 -40.88 -2.69 -19.49
CA LYS A 15 -41.27 -4.12 -19.43
C LYS A 15 -40.06 -5.06 -19.54
N LEU A 16 -39.57 -5.52 -18.39
CA LEU A 16 -39.19 -6.92 -18.21
C LEU A 16 -39.38 -7.29 -16.71
N LYS A 17 -40.51 -7.94 -16.40
CA LYS A 17 -40.78 -8.48 -15.06
C LYS A 17 -39.97 -9.77 -14.87
N SER A 18 -38.73 -9.62 -14.40
CA SER A 18 -38.00 -10.64 -13.65
C SER A 18 -38.16 -10.31 -12.16
N ARG A 19 -38.23 -11.31 -11.27
CA ARG A 19 -38.37 -11.16 -9.80
C ARG A 19 -37.37 -10.10 -9.30
N SER A 20 -37.83 -8.85 -9.13
CA SER A 20 -36.93 -7.71 -8.96
C SER A 20 -36.49 -7.59 -7.51
N THR A 21 -35.18 -7.66 -7.27
CA THR A 21 -34.55 -6.99 -6.14
C THR A 21 -35.14 -5.58 -6.00
N PRO A 22 -35.46 -5.12 -4.78
CA PRO A 22 -35.97 -3.77 -4.59
C PRO A 22 -34.98 -2.75 -5.15
N SER A 23 -35.50 -1.79 -5.92
CA SER A 23 -34.71 -0.71 -6.52
C SER A 23 -34.00 0.08 -5.41
N LEU A 24 -32.67 0.10 -5.42
CA LEU A 24 -31.88 0.94 -4.52
C LEU A 24 -31.92 2.43 -4.92
N LEU A 25 -32.42 2.73 -6.12
CA LEU A 25 -32.48 4.08 -6.66
C LEU A 25 -33.63 4.88 -6.06
N ASP A 26 -34.82 4.29 -5.96
CA ASP A 26 -36.05 5.00 -5.57
C ASP A 26 -35.93 5.67 -4.19
N PRO A 27 -35.32 5.04 -3.16
CA PRO A 27 -35.08 5.71 -1.88
C PRO A 27 -34.15 6.92 -1.98
N LEU A 28 -33.11 6.88 -2.83
CA LEU A 28 -32.20 8.02 -3.04
C LEU A 28 -32.89 9.18 -3.75
N LEU A 29 -33.76 8.88 -4.72
CA LEU A 29 -34.59 9.90 -5.37
C LEU A 29 -35.57 10.54 -4.37
N ALA A 30 -36.15 9.75 -3.47
CA ALA A 30 -37.03 10.25 -2.42
C ALA A 30 -36.30 11.15 -1.41
N LEU A 31 -34.99 10.96 -1.21
CA LEU A 31 -34.12 11.86 -0.43
C LEU A 31 -33.74 13.14 -1.19
N GLY A 32 -34.16 13.29 -2.45
CA GLY A 32 -33.95 14.48 -3.26
C GLY A 32 -32.67 14.49 -4.09
N PHE A 33 -31.92 13.38 -4.14
CA PHE A 33 -30.74 13.30 -4.99
C PHE A 33 -31.13 13.18 -6.48
N PRO A 34 -30.45 13.90 -7.40
CA PRO A 34 -30.62 13.72 -8.83
C PRO A 34 -30.36 12.27 -9.27
N ALA A 35 -31.07 11.80 -10.29
CA ALA A 35 -30.99 10.40 -10.70
C ALA A 35 -29.59 9.98 -11.18
N HIS A 36 -28.89 10.84 -11.92
CA HIS A 36 -27.55 10.53 -12.42
C HIS A 36 -26.51 10.44 -11.29
N THR A 37 -26.54 11.36 -10.31
CA THR A 37 -25.63 11.29 -9.15
C THR A 37 -25.96 10.13 -8.22
N ALA A 38 -27.24 9.82 -8.03
CA ALA A 38 -27.67 8.65 -7.26
C ALA A 38 -27.19 7.34 -7.91
N LEU A 39 -27.27 7.23 -9.23
CA LEU A 39 -26.74 6.07 -9.97
C LEU A 39 -25.22 5.99 -9.89
N LYS A 40 -24.51 7.12 -10.03
CA LYS A 40 -23.06 7.20 -9.83
C LYS A 40 -22.65 6.73 -8.44
N ALA A 41 -23.33 7.20 -7.40
CA ALA A 41 -23.06 6.80 -6.01
C ALA A 41 -23.33 5.31 -5.78
N LEU A 42 -24.41 4.78 -6.36
CA LEU A 42 -24.71 3.35 -6.33
C LEU A 42 -23.61 2.54 -7.03
N ALA A 43 -23.11 3.00 -8.18
CA ALA A 43 -21.98 2.37 -8.84
C ALA A 43 -20.71 2.45 -7.97
N ALA A 44 -20.40 3.63 -7.39
CA ALA A 44 -19.18 3.89 -6.61
C ALA A 44 -19.13 3.14 -5.28
N THR A 45 -20.28 2.64 -4.82
CA THR A 45 -20.40 1.85 -3.60
C THR A 45 -20.70 0.37 -3.88
N GLY A 46 -20.67 -0.05 -5.14
CA GLY A 46 -20.89 -1.46 -5.52
C GLY A 46 -22.34 -1.91 -5.41
N ARG A 47 -23.27 -0.96 -5.30
CA ARG A 47 -24.71 -1.19 -5.10
C ARG A 47 -24.98 -2.11 -3.89
N LYS A 48 -24.31 -1.82 -2.76
CA LYS A 48 -24.43 -2.58 -1.51
C LYS A 48 -25.69 -2.20 -0.73
N SER A 49 -25.91 -0.91 -0.50
CA SER A 49 -27.06 -0.40 0.24
C SER A 49 -27.37 1.06 -0.12
N VAL A 50 -28.56 1.53 0.27
CA VAL A 50 -28.98 2.93 0.13
C VAL A 50 -28.15 3.82 1.05
N GLU A 51 -27.84 3.34 2.26
CA GLU A 51 -27.13 4.08 3.29
C GLU A 51 -25.68 4.38 2.86
N GLU A 52 -24.98 3.41 2.27
CA GLU A 52 -23.63 3.62 1.76
C GLU A 52 -23.63 4.64 0.60
N ALA A 53 -24.56 4.52 -0.34
CA ALA A 53 -24.66 5.45 -1.47
C ALA A 53 -25.04 6.87 -1.01
N SER A 54 -25.99 7.00 -0.07
CA SER A 54 -26.36 8.29 0.51
C SER A 54 -25.20 8.92 1.27
N SER A 55 -24.46 8.14 2.07
CA SER A 55 -23.27 8.62 2.76
C SER A 55 -22.19 9.07 1.78
N TRP A 56 -21.99 8.33 0.68
CA TRP A 56 -21.05 8.70 -0.36
C TRP A 56 -21.43 10.05 -1.01
N LEU A 57 -22.71 10.26 -1.33
CA LEU A 57 -23.22 11.53 -1.88
C LEU A 57 -23.01 12.71 -0.94
N HIS A 58 -23.25 12.51 0.37
CA HIS A 58 -23.01 13.55 1.35
C HIS A 58 -21.52 13.89 1.47
N CYS A 59 -20.62 12.91 1.41
CA CYS A 59 -19.19 13.17 1.43
C CYS A 59 -18.70 13.88 0.16
N HIS A 60 -19.34 13.63 -0.99
CA HIS A 60 -19.01 14.24 -2.28
C HIS A 60 -19.81 15.52 -2.58
N CYS A 61 -20.46 16.13 -1.58
CA CYS A 61 -21.24 17.35 -1.80
C CYS A 61 -20.44 18.54 -2.35
N SER A 62 -19.11 18.50 -2.20
CA SER A 62 -18.16 19.50 -2.71
C SER A 62 -17.22 18.93 -3.77
N ASP A 63 -17.55 17.77 -4.35
CA ASP A 63 -16.81 17.19 -5.47
C ASP A 63 -17.16 17.96 -6.75
N PRO A 64 -16.19 18.64 -7.39
CA PRO A 64 -16.43 19.40 -8.62
C PRO A 64 -16.83 18.54 -9.82
N SER A 65 -16.60 17.23 -9.75
CA SER A 65 -16.86 16.25 -10.82
C SER A 65 -18.09 15.36 -10.57
N LEU A 66 -18.85 15.63 -9.50
CA LEU A 66 -19.98 14.80 -9.10
C LEU A 66 -21.02 14.66 -10.23
N ASP A 67 -21.22 15.72 -11.01
CA ASP A 67 -22.18 15.75 -12.12
C ASP A 67 -21.61 15.29 -13.46
N ASP A 68 -20.29 15.11 -13.57
CA ASP A 68 -19.65 14.72 -14.84
C ASP A 68 -20.11 13.32 -15.27
N PRO A 69 -20.44 13.07 -16.54
CA PRO A 69 -20.90 11.76 -17.02
C PRO A 69 -19.73 10.79 -17.23
N ILE A 70 -18.84 10.68 -16.25
CA ILE A 70 -17.64 9.84 -16.29
C ILE A 70 -18.01 8.48 -15.68
N PRO A 71 -18.11 7.41 -16.50
CA PRO A 71 -18.44 6.07 -16.01
C PRO A 71 -17.29 5.47 -15.21
N GLN A 72 -17.59 4.40 -14.48
CA GLN A 72 -16.54 3.57 -13.91
C GLN A 72 -15.95 2.61 -14.92
N GLU A 73 -14.71 2.21 -14.64
CA GLU A 73 -14.00 1.18 -15.38
C GLU A 73 -14.06 -0.14 -14.61
N PHE A 74 -14.53 -1.20 -15.26
CA PHE A 74 -14.77 -2.51 -14.69
C PHE A 74 -13.76 -3.54 -15.17
N GLY A 75 -13.44 -4.50 -14.31
CA GLY A 75 -12.62 -5.67 -14.63
C GLY A 75 -13.24 -6.93 -14.05
N LEU A 76 -13.16 -8.03 -14.81
CA LEU A 76 -13.59 -9.35 -14.38
C LEU A 76 -12.39 -10.24 -14.05
N PHE A 77 -12.40 -10.80 -12.84
CA PHE A 77 -11.29 -11.57 -12.29
C PHE A 77 -11.76 -12.91 -11.72
N LEU A 78 -11.01 -13.97 -11.96
CA LEU A 78 -11.20 -15.25 -11.29
C LEU A 78 -10.32 -15.31 -10.05
N CYS A 79 -10.94 -15.35 -8.88
CA CYS A 79 -10.27 -15.28 -7.59
C CYS A 79 -10.30 -16.65 -6.88
N PRO A 80 -9.15 -17.15 -6.38
CA PRO A 80 -9.13 -18.31 -5.51
C PRO A 80 -9.64 -17.94 -4.12
N SER A 81 -10.19 -18.92 -3.41
CA SER A 81 -10.61 -18.79 -2.01
C SER A 81 -10.18 -20.02 -1.19
N GLY A 82 -10.33 -19.92 0.14
CA GLY A 82 -9.95 -20.98 1.05
C GLY A 82 -8.43 -21.17 1.18
N PRO A 83 -7.94 -22.41 1.40
CA PRO A 83 -6.54 -22.68 1.74
C PRO A 83 -5.51 -22.16 0.72
N LEU A 84 -5.85 -22.17 -0.58
CA LEU A 84 -4.97 -21.62 -1.61
C LEU A 84 -4.76 -20.11 -1.44
N LEU A 85 -5.83 -19.36 -1.15
CA LEU A 85 -5.74 -17.92 -0.92
C LEU A 85 -4.88 -17.60 0.30
N GLU A 86 -5.02 -18.36 1.39
CA GLU A 86 -4.19 -18.19 2.59
C GLU A 86 -2.69 -18.39 2.27
N LYS A 87 -2.35 -19.39 1.45
CA LYS A 87 -0.96 -19.63 1.03
C LYS A 87 -0.44 -18.53 0.11
N LEU A 88 -1.29 -17.99 -0.78
CA LEU A 88 -0.93 -16.86 -1.64
C LEU A 88 -0.69 -15.59 -0.79
N GLN A 89 -1.50 -15.34 0.23
CA GLN A 89 -1.31 -14.22 1.16
C GLN A 89 -0.04 -14.39 2.00
N GLN A 90 0.25 -15.62 2.46
CA GLN A 90 1.52 -15.93 3.15
C GLN A 90 2.73 -15.70 2.23
N PHE A 91 2.64 -16.13 0.97
CA PHE A 91 3.66 -15.85 -0.03
C PHE A 91 3.87 -14.35 -0.17
N TRP A 92 2.81 -13.57 -0.34
CA TRP A 92 2.88 -12.12 -0.48
C TRP A 92 3.50 -11.39 0.72
N SER A 93 3.11 -11.77 1.93
CA SER A 93 3.68 -11.21 3.15
C SER A 93 5.20 -11.44 3.19
N LYS A 94 5.63 -12.68 2.92
CA LYS A 94 7.05 -13.06 2.90
C LYS A 94 7.81 -12.44 1.74
N SER A 95 7.23 -12.36 0.54
CA SER A 95 7.87 -11.75 -0.63
C SER A 95 8.04 -10.25 -0.45
N LYS A 96 7.03 -9.55 0.10
CA LYS A 96 7.16 -8.12 0.41
C LYS A 96 8.24 -7.86 1.46
N GLN A 97 8.34 -8.71 2.48
CA GLN A 97 9.37 -8.60 3.52
C GLN A 97 10.79 -8.90 3.01
N GLN A 98 10.96 -9.95 2.20
CA GLN A 98 12.28 -10.43 1.78
C GLN A 98 12.77 -9.86 0.45
N CYS A 99 11.87 -9.32 -0.38
CA CYS A 99 12.16 -8.90 -1.75
C CYS A 99 11.56 -7.53 -2.11
N ALA A 100 11.10 -6.76 -1.11
CA ALA A 100 10.38 -5.50 -1.24
C ALA A 100 9.06 -5.61 -2.04
N LYS A 101 8.31 -4.50 -2.13
CA LYS A 101 7.07 -4.41 -2.91
C LYS A 101 7.42 -4.46 -4.40
N ASN A 102 6.97 -5.51 -5.10
CA ASN A 102 6.87 -5.56 -6.56
C ASN A 102 5.42 -5.32 -7.03
N ARG A 103 5.21 -5.19 -8.35
CA ARG A 103 3.91 -4.82 -8.95
C ARG A 103 2.78 -5.83 -8.73
N ALA A 104 3.09 -7.10 -8.46
CA ALA A 104 2.04 -8.07 -8.15
C ALA A 104 1.31 -7.71 -6.84
N HIS A 105 1.96 -7.02 -5.89
CA HIS A 105 1.33 -6.65 -4.63
C HIS A 105 0.33 -5.49 -4.75
N GLU A 106 0.17 -4.90 -5.93
CA GLU A 106 -0.80 -3.81 -6.16
C GLU A 106 -2.24 -4.33 -6.27
N VAL A 107 -2.45 -5.61 -6.59
CA VAL A 107 -3.77 -6.20 -6.84
C VAL A 107 -3.85 -7.59 -6.23
N PHE A 108 -4.94 -7.91 -5.51
CA PHE A 108 -5.21 -9.22 -4.86
C PHE A 108 -4.89 -10.44 -5.76
N PRO A 109 -4.59 -11.64 -5.23
CA PRO A 109 -4.25 -12.79 -6.09
C PRO A 109 -5.44 -13.19 -6.97
N HIS A 110 -5.25 -13.20 -8.29
CA HIS A 110 -6.33 -13.40 -9.27
C HIS A 110 -5.81 -13.93 -10.62
N VAL A 111 -6.74 -14.36 -11.46
CA VAL A 111 -6.56 -14.55 -12.91
C VAL A 111 -7.41 -13.52 -13.65
N THR A 112 -6.80 -12.72 -14.53
CA THR A 112 -7.50 -11.69 -15.31
C THR A 112 -8.30 -12.35 -16.45
N LEU A 113 -9.60 -12.07 -16.53
CA LEU A 113 -10.50 -12.70 -17.52
C LEU A 113 -10.81 -11.79 -18.72
N CYS A 114 -10.71 -10.47 -18.56
CA CYS A 114 -10.89 -9.51 -19.64
C CYS A 114 -10.03 -8.27 -19.43
N ASP A 115 -9.84 -7.49 -20.50
CA ASP A 115 -9.37 -6.12 -20.36
C ASP A 115 -10.38 -5.29 -19.55
N PHE A 116 -9.90 -4.20 -18.96
CA PHE A 116 -10.78 -3.22 -18.36
C PHE A 116 -11.71 -2.60 -19.41
N PHE A 117 -12.97 -2.34 -19.03
CA PHE A 117 -14.00 -1.77 -19.91
C PHE A 117 -14.91 -0.81 -19.14
N THR A 118 -15.52 0.16 -19.80
CA THR A 118 -16.45 1.11 -19.16
C THR A 118 -17.88 0.61 -19.18
N CYS A 119 -18.66 1.00 -18.18
CA CYS A 119 -20.10 0.75 -18.11
C CYS A 119 -20.80 2.00 -17.56
N GLU A 120 -21.85 2.47 -18.23
CA GLU A 120 -22.68 3.56 -17.73
C GLU A 120 -23.33 3.18 -16.39
N ASP A 121 -23.41 4.14 -15.45
CA ASP A 121 -23.91 3.90 -14.10
C ASP A 121 -25.34 3.31 -14.07
N GLN A 122 -26.17 3.68 -15.04
CA GLN A 122 -27.54 3.18 -15.19
C GLN A 122 -27.62 1.72 -15.66
N LYS A 123 -26.56 1.18 -16.29
CA LYS A 123 -26.50 -0.16 -16.88
C LYS A 123 -25.76 -1.17 -15.99
N VAL A 124 -25.23 -0.76 -14.84
CA VAL A 124 -24.45 -1.62 -13.93
C VAL A 124 -25.24 -2.85 -13.43
N GLU A 125 -26.55 -2.75 -13.24
CA GLU A 125 -27.37 -3.92 -12.87
C GLU A 125 -27.50 -4.94 -14.01
N CYS A 126 -27.58 -4.46 -15.25
CA CYS A 126 -27.56 -5.33 -16.42
C CYS A 126 -26.24 -6.11 -16.51
N LEU A 127 -25.13 -5.50 -16.08
CA LEU A 127 -23.82 -6.16 -16.02
C LEU A 127 -23.78 -7.28 -14.97
N TYR A 128 -24.54 -7.15 -13.87
CA TYR A 128 -24.66 -8.20 -12.85
C TYR A 128 -25.44 -9.41 -13.38
N GLU A 129 -26.51 -9.15 -14.13
CA GLU A 129 -27.28 -10.19 -14.80
C GLU A 129 -26.44 -10.88 -15.89
N ALA A 130 -25.62 -10.14 -16.63
CA ALA A 130 -24.66 -10.70 -17.58
C ALA A 130 -23.67 -11.66 -16.91
N LEU A 131 -23.11 -11.28 -15.76
CA LEU A 131 -22.23 -12.14 -14.95
C LEU A 131 -22.95 -13.43 -14.52
N LYS A 132 -24.18 -13.29 -14.03
CA LYS A 132 -24.98 -14.44 -13.59
C LYS A 132 -25.26 -15.40 -14.75
N ARG A 133 -25.75 -14.90 -15.89
CA ARG A 133 -26.07 -15.73 -17.07
C ARG A 133 -24.84 -16.43 -17.64
N ALA A 134 -23.72 -15.73 -17.73
CA ALA A 134 -22.47 -16.32 -18.17
C ALA A 134 -22.00 -17.42 -17.22
N GLY A 135 -22.11 -17.19 -15.91
CA GLY A 135 -21.77 -18.16 -14.87
C GLY A 135 -22.67 -19.40 -14.91
N ASP A 136 -23.99 -19.20 -15.01
CA ASP A 136 -24.97 -20.28 -15.09
C ASP A 136 -24.73 -21.17 -16.31
N ARG A 137 -24.35 -20.57 -17.46
CA ARG A 137 -24.06 -21.28 -18.71
C ARG A 137 -22.92 -22.29 -18.57
N VAL A 138 -21.84 -21.92 -17.88
CA VAL A 138 -20.63 -22.76 -17.76
C VAL A 138 -20.59 -23.58 -16.48
N LEU A 139 -21.53 -23.39 -15.55
CA LEU A 139 -21.45 -23.96 -14.19
C LEU A 139 -21.26 -25.49 -14.20
N ALA A 140 -21.97 -26.18 -15.09
CA ALA A 140 -21.93 -27.64 -15.18
C ALA A 140 -20.61 -28.19 -15.76
N SER A 141 -19.95 -27.44 -16.64
CA SER A 141 -18.67 -27.81 -17.24
C SER A 141 -17.47 -27.22 -16.49
N PHE A 142 -17.70 -26.35 -15.51
CA PHE A 142 -16.63 -25.68 -14.78
C PHE A 142 -15.74 -26.69 -14.04
N PRO A 143 -14.40 -26.60 -14.18
CA PRO A 143 -13.49 -27.59 -13.63
C PRO A 143 -13.57 -27.64 -12.09
N ALA A 144 -13.80 -28.84 -11.55
CA ALA A 144 -13.81 -29.08 -10.10
C ALA A 144 -12.45 -28.79 -9.43
N THR A 145 -11.36 -28.95 -10.20
CA THR A 145 -9.99 -28.61 -9.80
C THR A 145 -9.28 -27.91 -10.93
N ILE A 146 -8.56 -26.82 -10.62
CA ILE A 146 -7.77 -26.07 -11.60
C ILE A 146 -6.28 -26.31 -11.30
N PRO A 147 -5.58 -27.15 -12.09
CA PRO A 147 -4.15 -27.37 -11.91
C PRO A 147 -3.37 -26.08 -12.18
N LEU A 148 -2.51 -25.71 -11.23
CA LEU A 148 -1.64 -24.54 -11.31
C LEU A 148 -0.19 -24.97 -11.52
N VAL A 149 0.41 -24.57 -12.64
CA VAL A 149 1.79 -24.91 -13.00
C VAL A 149 2.70 -23.71 -12.76
N LEU A 150 3.68 -23.85 -11.86
CA LEU A 150 4.61 -22.77 -11.54
C LEU A 150 5.54 -22.50 -12.72
N HIS A 151 5.64 -21.24 -13.13
CA HIS A 151 6.56 -20.76 -14.14
C HIS A 151 7.36 -19.58 -13.60
N SER A 152 8.68 -19.59 -13.88
CA SER A 152 9.63 -18.57 -13.45
C SER A 152 10.46 -18.09 -14.65
N SER A 153 10.70 -16.78 -14.71
CA SER A 153 11.62 -16.14 -15.65
C SER A 153 12.33 -14.95 -14.98
N ILE A 154 13.21 -14.27 -15.74
CA ILE A 154 14.13 -13.23 -15.24
C ILE A 154 13.42 -12.09 -14.49
N SER A 155 12.14 -11.83 -14.75
CA SER A 155 11.36 -10.78 -14.08
C SER A 155 9.88 -11.11 -13.87
N TYR A 156 9.52 -12.39 -13.98
CA TYR A 156 8.14 -12.85 -13.81
C TYR A 156 8.11 -14.20 -13.09
N LEU A 157 7.16 -14.35 -12.17
CA LEU A 157 6.88 -15.57 -11.43
C LEU A 157 5.36 -15.69 -11.27
N GLY A 158 4.80 -16.83 -11.63
CA GLY A 158 3.36 -17.03 -11.57
C GLY A 158 2.95 -18.48 -11.81
N PHE A 159 1.67 -18.76 -11.60
CA PHE A 159 1.07 -20.03 -11.94
C PHE A 159 0.30 -19.91 -13.26
N PHE A 160 0.53 -20.85 -14.18
CA PHE A 160 -0.26 -20.98 -15.40
C PHE A 160 -1.30 -22.07 -15.26
N ILE A 161 -2.42 -21.89 -15.96
CA ILE A 161 -3.50 -22.87 -16.07
C ILE A 161 -3.33 -23.60 -17.40
N ASN A 162 -3.33 -24.93 -17.35
CA ASN A 162 -3.18 -25.80 -18.53
C ASN A 162 -4.43 -25.78 -19.42
N ASP A 163 -4.23 -26.23 -20.67
CA ASP A 163 -5.30 -26.44 -21.66
C ASP A 163 -6.33 -27.46 -21.13
N GLY A 164 -7.62 -27.28 -21.48
CA GLY A 164 -8.76 -27.92 -20.82
C GLY A 164 -9.45 -26.98 -19.82
N PRO A 165 -9.03 -26.90 -18.54
CA PRO A 165 -9.59 -25.94 -17.58
C PRO A 165 -9.53 -24.50 -18.08
N ALA A 166 -8.43 -24.11 -18.75
CA ALA A 166 -8.31 -22.78 -19.35
C ALA A 166 -9.34 -22.53 -20.46
N ASP A 167 -9.74 -23.55 -21.22
CA ASP A 167 -10.73 -23.41 -22.30
C ASP A 167 -12.11 -23.09 -21.74
N VAL A 168 -12.54 -23.79 -20.68
CA VAL A 168 -13.83 -23.52 -20.01
C VAL A 168 -13.86 -22.12 -19.38
N ILE A 169 -12.75 -21.68 -18.78
CA ILE A 169 -12.65 -20.33 -18.21
C ILE A 169 -12.68 -19.27 -19.32
N ARG A 170 -12.08 -19.53 -20.49
CA ARG A 170 -12.17 -18.63 -21.65
C ARG A 170 -13.58 -18.61 -22.24
N GLU A 171 -14.27 -19.75 -22.29
CA GLU A 171 -15.69 -19.82 -22.67
C GLU A 171 -16.55 -18.97 -21.74
N PHE A 172 -16.32 -19.04 -20.43
CA PHE A 172 -16.99 -18.17 -19.45
C PHE A 172 -16.75 -16.68 -19.72
N ALA A 173 -15.49 -16.28 -19.94
CA ALA A 173 -15.16 -14.89 -20.24
C ALA A 173 -15.81 -14.41 -21.55
N MET A 174 -15.88 -15.26 -22.57
CA MET A 174 -16.55 -14.98 -23.84
C MET A 174 -18.08 -14.86 -23.67
N ALA A 175 -18.68 -15.75 -22.88
CA ALA A 175 -20.10 -15.68 -22.55
C ALA A 175 -20.42 -14.38 -21.80
N PHE A 176 -19.59 -13.99 -20.82
CA PHE A 176 -19.74 -12.72 -20.11
C PHE A 176 -19.66 -11.53 -21.07
N ALA A 177 -18.67 -11.51 -21.97
CA ALA A 177 -18.55 -10.43 -22.95
C ALA A 177 -19.78 -10.32 -23.87
N THR A 178 -20.33 -11.45 -24.29
CA THR A 178 -21.53 -11.51 -25.13
C THR A 178 -22.77 -10.99 -24.37
N GLU A 179 -23.00 -11.47 -23.15
CA GLU A 179 -24.15 -11.02 -22.35
C GLU A 179 -23.99 -9.55 -21.92
N ALA A 180 -22.78 -9.08 -21.62
CA ALA A 180 -22.52 -7.68 -21.28
C ALA A 180 -22.77 -6.74 -22.47
N ALA A 181 -22.41 -7.16 -23.69
CA ALA A 181 -22.75 -6.41 -24.90
C ALA A 181 -24.27 -6.34 -25.12
N ILE A 182 -24.99 -7.45 -24.92
CA ILE A 182 -26.45 -7.52 -25.13
C ILE A 182 -27.23 -6.73 -24.07
N LEU A 183 -26.86 -6.87 -22.80
CA LEU A 183 -27.66 -6.35 -21.68
C LEU A 183 -27.22 -4.96 -21.22
N ALA A 184 -25.93 -4.66 -21.32
CA ALA A 184 -25.33 -3.42 -20.78
C ALA A 184 -24.63 -2.57 -21.84
N ASP A 185 -24.67 -2.97 -23.12
CA ASP A 185 -24.01 -2.24 -24.23
C ASP A 185 -22.50 -2.04 -23.99
N CYS A 186 -21.87 -2.98 -23.29
CA CYS A 186 -20.45 -2.94 -22.95
C CYS A 186 -19.61 -3.70 -23.98
N SER A 187 -18.52 -3.08 -24.45
CA SER A 187 -17.51 -3.74 -25.27
C SER A 187 -16.42 -4.38 -24.41
N VAL A 188 -16.63 -5.65 -24.04
CA VAL A 188 -15.69 -6.41 -23.22
C VAL A 188 -14.76 -7.22 -24.13
N LYS A 189 -13.45 -7.11 -23.92
CA LYS A 189 -12.44 -7.93 -24.63
C LYS A 189 -11.95 -9.06 -23.72
N PRO A 190 -12.33 -10.33 -23.97
CA PRO A 190 -11.84 -11.46 -23.19
C PRO A 190 -10.32 -11.62 -23.30
N CYS A 191 -9.70 -12.13 -22.24
CA CYS A 191 -8.26 -12.40 -22.21
C CYS A 191 -7.89 -13.49 -23.23
N THR A 192 -7.05 -13.13 -24.21
CA THR A 192 -6.54 -14.04 -25.25
C THR A 192 -5.19 -14.66 -24.90
N LYS A 193 -4.52 -14.13 -23.87
CA LYS A 193 -3.25 -14.65 -23.37
C LYS A 193 -3.47 -15.93 -22.58
N GLN A 194 -2.41 -16.71 -22.39
CA GLN A 194 -2.46 -17.87 -21.50
C GLN A 194 -2.88 -17.42 -20.10
N LEU A 195 -3.91 -18.07 -19.55
CA LEU A 195 -4.45 -17.72 -18.24
C LEU A 195 -3.44 -18.04 -17.15
N HIS A 196 -3.23 -17.05 -16.27
CA HIS A 196 -2.22 -17.14 -15.22
C HIS A 196 -2.61 -16.34 -13.99
N LEU A 197 -2.10 -16.80 -12.85
CA LEU A 197 -2.09 -16.08 -11.58
C LEU A 197 -0.67 -15.58 -11.33
N THR A 198 -0.48 -14.26 -11.34
CA THR A 198 0.83 -13.65 -11.09
C THR A 198 1.17 -13.65 -9.61
N LEU A 199 2.34 -14.16 -9.25
CA LEU A 199 2.87 -14.11 -7.89
C LEU A 199 3.80 -12.90 -7.68
N ALA A 200 4.67 -12.65 -8.65
CA ALA A 200 5.59 -11.53 -8.65
C ALA A 200 5.95 -11.15 -10.09
N HIS A 201 6.05 -9.85 -10.39
CA HIS A 201 6.59 -9.39 -11.66
C HIS A 201 7.26 -8.03 -11.54
N LYS A 202 8.14 -7.70 -12.49
CA LYS A 202 8.97 -6.49 -12.46
C LYS A 202 9.80 -6.39 -11.15
N PHE A 203 10.26 -7.52 -10.63
CA PHE A 203 11.19 -7.59 -9.50
C PHE A 203 12.64 -7.60 -9.98
N TYR A 204 13.57 -7.23 -9.09
CA TYR A 204 15.00 -7.27 -9.41
C TYR A 204 15.50 -8.71 -9.58
N PRO A 205 16.38 -9.01 -10.56
CA PRO A 205 16.85 -10.37 -10.82
C PRO A 205 17.44 -11.10 -9.60
N HIS A 206 18.10 -10.37 -8.68
CA HIS A 206 18.66 -10.97 -7.46
C HIS A 206 17.60 -11.50 -6.48
N HIS A 207 16.34 -11.10 -6.60
CA HIS A 207 15.23 -11.63 -5.81
C HIS A 207 14.68 -12.97 -6.36
N GLN A 208 15.01 -13.34 -7.60
CA GLN A 208 14.40 -14.49 -8.29
C GLN A 208 14.50 -15.78 -7.48
N ARG A 209 15.70 -16.12 -6.97
CA ARG A 209 15.91 -17.37 -6.21
C ARG A 209 15.05 -17.44 -4.95
N THR A 210 14.92 -16.33 -4.23
CA THR A 210 14.10 -16.24 -3.01
C THR A 210 12.62 -16.39 -3.34
N LEU A 211 12.15 -15.68 -4.37
CA LEU A 211 10.75 -15.74 -4.81
C LEU A 211 10.38 -17.16 -5.29
N GLU A 212 11.24 -17.83 -6.05
CA GLU A 212 11.04 -19.22 -6.45
C GLU A 212 10.97 -20.18 -5.26
N GLN A 213 11.82 -20.00 -4.25
CA GLN A 213 11.78 -20.81 -3.03
C GLN A 213 10.46 -20.61 -2.27
N LEU A 214 9.99 -19.38 -2.16
CA LEU A 214 8.70 -19.08 -1.53
C LEU A 214 7.53 -19.66 -2.33
N ALA A 215 7.57 -19.57 -3.66
CA ALA A 215 6.49 -20.08 -4.51
C ALA A 215 6.37 -21.60 -4.48
N ARG A 216 7.49 -22.34 -4.35
CA ARG A 216 7.48 -23.81 -4.19
C ARG A 216 6.76 -24.28 -2.92
N ALA A 217 6.61 -23.43 -1.91
CA ALA A 217 5.86 -23.76 -0.68
C ALA A 217 4.33 -23.65 -0.85
N ILE A 218 3.87 -23.10 -1.98
CA ILE A 218 2.45 -23.08 -2.35
C ILE A 218 2.16 -24.38 -3.07
N HIS A 219 1.56 -25.37 -2.40
CA HIS A 219 1.17 -26.60 -3.08
C HIS A 219 -0.10 -26.35 -3.92
N PRO A 220 -0.06 -26.55 -5.26
CA PRO A 220 -1.21 -26.36 -6.15
C PRO A 220 -2.40 -27.29 -5.90
N SER A 221 -2.19 -28.38 -5.15
CA SER A 221 -3.16 -29.46 -4.94
C SER A 221 -4.17 -29.20 -3.82
N HIS A 222 -4.13 -28.03 -3.17
CA HIS A 222 -5.14 -27.70 -2.16
C HIS A 222 -6.50 -27.49 -2.82
N SER A 223 -7.55 -28.07 -2.24
CA SER A 223 -8.93 -27.78 -2.63
C SER A 223 -9.18 -26.27 -2.48
N CYS A 224 -9.57 -25.61 -3.56
CA CYS A 224 -9.92 -24.20 -3.57
C CYS A 224 -11.23 -24.01 -4.33
N GLN A 225 -12.06 -23.09 -3.85
CA GLN A 225 -13.21 -22.63 -4.60
C GLN A 225 -12.82 -21.43 -5.43
N TRP A 226 -13.30 -21.38 -6.67
CA TRP A 226 -13.05 -20.30 -7.59
C TRP A 226 -14.28 -19.42 -7.72
N THR A 227 -14.06 -18.11 -7.65
CA THR A 227 -15.11 -17.11 -7.71
C THR A 227 -14.77 -16.11 -8.80
N ALA A 228 -15.65 -15.97 -9.79
CA ALA A 228 -15.59 -14.82 -10.69
C ALA A 228 -16.09 -13.59 -9.94
N ALA A 229 -15.31 -12.52 -9.94
CA ALA A 229 -15.61 -11.30 -9.21
C ALA A 229 -15.46 -10.09 -10.13
N LEU A 230 -16.53 -9.30 -10.18
CA LEU A 230 -16.54 -8.03 -10.88
C LEU A 230 -16.07 -6.93 -9.94
N PHE A 231 -15.05 -6.20 -10.36
CA PHE A 231 -14.54 -5.03 -9.66
C PHE A 231 -14.64 -3.81 -10.55
N SER A 232 -14.72 -2.63 -9.95
CA SER A 232 -14.59 -1.37 -10.65
C SER A 232 -13.55 -0.47 -9.99
N ARG A 233 -13.12 0.53 -10.76
CA ARG A 233 -12.30 1.65 -10.31
C ARG A 233 -12.74 2.92 -11.00
N ASP A 234 -12.39 4.06 -10.39
CA ASP A 234 -12.62 5.36 -10.98
C ASP A 234 -11.65 5.58 -12.15
N MET A 235 -12.20 5.78 -13.35
CA MET A 235 -11.40 5.88 -14.58
C MET A 235 -10.49 7.11 -14.61
N ARG A 236 -10.76 8.13 -13.79
CA ARG A 236 -9.96 9.36 -13.73
C ARG A 236 -8.59 9.11 -13.12
N PHE A 237 -8.48 8.13 -12.23
CA PHE A 237 -7.30 7.91 -11.40
C PHE A 237 -6.49 6.66 -11.78
N VAL A 238 -6.73 6.09 -12.97
CA VAL A 238 -6.08 4.84 -13.44
C VAL A 238 -4.55 4.93 -13.50
N HIS A 239 -3.99 6.13 -13.68
CA HIS A 239 -2.55 6.37 -13.74
C HIS A 239 -2.00 7.08 -12.50
N TYR A 240 -2.83 7.27 -11.48
CA TYR A 240 -2.47 8.00 -10.28
C TYR A 240 -1.81 7.05 -9.29
N GLN A 241 -0.93 7.60 -8.47
CA GLN A 241 -0.43 6.91 -7.29
C GLN A 241 -1.49 6.95 -6.19
N THR A 242 -1.76 5.82 -5.58
CA THR A 242 -2.65 5.73 -4.42
C THR A 242 -1.85 5.85 -3.13
N LEU A 243 -2.19 6.85 -2.32
CA LEU A 243 -1.69 7.02 -0.96
C LEU A 243 -2.78 6.69 0.05
N ARG A 244 -2.38 6.25 1.24
CA ARG A 244 -3.25 6.03 2.40
C ARG A 244 -2.81 6.94 3.54
N ALA A 245 -3.74 7.70 4.10
CA ALA A 245 -3.48 8.56 5.25
C ALA A 245 -3.25 7.72 6.52
N LEU A 246 -2.17 8.00 7.23
CA LEU A 246 -1.80 7.37 8.50
C LEU A 246 -2.22 8.20 9.71
N PHE A 247 -2.25 9.53 9.55
CA PHE A 247 -2.55 10.46 10.61
C PHE A 247 -3.64 11.44 10.19
N GLN A 248 -4.35 11.98 11.18
CA GLN A 248 -5.32 13.04 10.95
C GLN A 248 -4.59 14.35 10.60
N TYR A 249 -5.13 15.09 9.64
CA TYR A 249 -4.64 16.42 9.29
C TYR A 249 -5.81 17.39 9.11
N LYS A 250 -5.73 18.54 9.78
CA LYS A 250 -6.71 19.63 9.64
C LYS A 250 -6.10 20.75 8.78
N PRO A 251 -6.75 21.10 7.67
CA PRO A 251 -6.31 22.21 6.82
C PRO A 251 -6.13 23.50 7.61
N GLN A 252 -5.01 24.17 7.39
CA GLN A 252 -4.71 25.53 7.82
C GLN A 252 -5.07 26.55 6.73
N ASN A 253 -4.97 26.14 5.46
CA ASN A 253 -5.30 26.95 4.30
C ASN A 253 -6.45 26.34 3.47
N MET A 254 -7.07 27.15 2.60
CA MET A 254 -8.24 26.75 1.81
C MET A 254 -7.92 25.76 0.69
N ASP A 255 -6.66 25.74 0.24
CA ASP A 255 -6.10 24.87 -0.78
C ASP A 255 -5.57 23.54 -0.20
N GLU A 256 -5.65 23.35 1.12
CA GLU A 256 -5.19 22.14 1.79
C GLU A 256 -6.31 21.11 1.97
N LEU A 257 -5.94 19.83 1.87
CA LEU A 257 -6.83 18.69 1.94
C LEU A 257 -6.88 18.12 3.35
N MET A 258 -8.09 17.97 3.90
CA MET A 258 -8.30 17.32 5.20
C MET A 258 -8.04 15.81 5.11
N LEU A 259 -7.26 15.27 6.05
CA LEU A 259 -6.99 13.84 6.13
C LEU A 259 -7.60 13.21 7.38
N SER A 260 -8.21 12.05 7.23
CA SER A 260 -8.53 11.14 8.33
C SER A 260 -7.74 9.83 8.18
N PRO A 261 -7.29 9.19 9.27
CA PRO A 261 -6.59 7.91 9.18
C PRO A 261 -7.39 6.87 8.39
N GLY A 262 -6.76 6.25 7.40
CA GLY A 262 -7.39 5.29 6.50
C GLY A 262 -7.97 5.89 5.22
N ASP A 263 -8.06 7.21 5.08
CA ASP A 263 -8.48 7.85 3.83
C ASP A 263 -7.50 7.52 2.70
N TYR A 264 -8.02 7.31 1.48
CA TYR A 264 -7.20 7.17 0.28
C TYR A 264 -7.15 8.45 -0.53
N ILE A 265 -5.98 8.72 -1.11
CA ILE A 265 -5.69 9.93 -1.87
C ILE A 265 -5.06 9.51 -3.20
N PHE A 266 -5.59 10.04 -4.30
CA PHE A 266 -5.03 9.87 -5.63
C PHE A 266 -4.09 11.03 -5.95
N VAL A 267 -2.87 10.71 -6.33
CA VAL A 267 -1.82 11.69 -6.64
C VAL A 267 -1.37 11.49 -8.09
N ASP A 268 -1.48 12.54 -8.90
CA ASP A 268 -0.92 12.54 -10.25
C ASP A 268 0.59 12.77 -10.17
N PRO A 269 1.45 11.81 -10.57
CA PRO A 269 2.90 12.00 -10.51
C PRO A 269 3.42 13.14 -11.40
N THR A 270 2.63 13.60 -12.37
CA THR A 270 3.02 14.65 -13.32
C THR A 270 2.71 16.06 -12.83
N GLU A 271 1.80 16.22 -11.86
CA GLU A 271 1.32 17.53 -11.38
C GLU A 271 1.94 17.93 -10.02
N GLN A 272 3.17 17.48 -9.74
CA GLN A 272 3.83 17.74 -8.46
C GLN A 272 4.77 18.95 -8.47
N GLU A 273 4.89 19.66 -9.60
CA GLU A 273 5.76 20.84 -9.72
C GLU A 273 5.30 22.02 -8.85
N GLU A 274 4.00 22.11 -8.58
CA GLU A 274 3.39 23.15 -7.73
C GLU A 274 3.56 22.85 -6.23
N ALA A 275 3.92 21.62 -5.87
CA ALA A 275 4.03 21.20 -4.48
C ALA A 275 5.38 21.63 -3.89
N SER A 276 5.33 22.33 -2.75
CA SER A 276 6.52 22.61 -1.95
C SER A 276 7.07 21.35 -1.30
N GLU A 277 8.35 21.36 -0.92
CA GLU A 277 9.00 20.23 -0.26
C GLU A 277 8.20 19.71 0.96
N GLY A 278 7.92 18.40 0.99
CA GLY A 278 7.14 17.75 2.06
C GLY A 278 5.62 17.80 1.89
N TRP A 279 5.14 18.44 0.82
CA TRP A 279 3.73 18.48 0.44
C TRP A 279 3.50 17.73 -0.86
N VAL A 280 2.29 17.23 -1.04
CA VAL A 280 1.86 16.55 -2.26
C VAL A 280 0.46 17.05 -2.62
N LEU A 281 0.22 17.27 -3.91
CA LEU A 281 -1.09 17.66 -4.42
C LEU A 281 -1.88 16.40 -4.78
N GLY A 282 -3.05 16.22 -4.17
CA GLY A 282 -3.84 15.01 -4.34
C GLY A 282 -5.35 15.23 -4.29
N THR A 283 -6.08 14.22 -4.72
CA THR A 283 -7.55 14.17 -4.72
C THR A 283 -8.04 13.12 -3.73
N SER A 284 -8.88 13.54 -2.78
CA SER A 284 -9.47 12.65 -1.77
C SER A 284 -10.47 11.68 -2.43
N GLN A 285 -10.29 10.37 -2.24
CA GLN A 285 -11.29 9.37 -2.67
C GLN A 285 -12.62 9.56 -1.91
N ARG A 286 -12.56 10.03 -0.66
CA ARG A 286 -13.74 10.16 0.20
C ARG A 286 -14.63 11.33 -0.19
N THR A 287 -14.06 12.42 -0.71
CA THR A 287 -14.79 13.67 -0.94
C THR A 287 -14.70 14.17 -2.38
N GLY A 288 -13.87 13.59 -3.22
CA GLY A 288 -13.58 14.07 -4.58
C GLY A 288 -12.85 15.41 -4.65
N CYS A 289 -12.60 16.07 -3.52
CA CYS A 289 -11.91 17.35 -3.47
C CYS A 289 -10.39 17.19 -3.68
N ARG A 290 -9.80 18.16 -4.38
CA ARG A 290 -8.35 18.28 -4.62
C ARG A 290 -7.75 19.30 -3.67
N GLY A 291 -6.54 19.04 -3.18
CA GLY A 291 -5.80 19.97 -2.32
C GLY A 291 -4.43 19.45 -1.90
N PHE A 292 -3.64 20.31 -1.27
CA PHE A 292 -2.32 19.99 -0.74
C PHE A 292 -2.43 19.20 0.57
N LEU A 293 -1.61 18.18 0.71
CA LEU A 293 -1.51 17.40 1.93
C LEU A 293 -0.05 17.13 2.30
N PRO A 294 0.27 16.96 3.60
CA PRO A 294 1.63 16.62 4.02
C PRO A 294 1.98 15.18 3.62
N GLU A 295 3.04 15.01 2.82
CA GLU A 295 3.44 13.70 2.28
C GLU A 295 3.77 12.70 3.39
N ASN A 296 4.43 13.17 4.46
CA ASN A 296 4.83 12.35 5.61
C ASN A 296 3.66 11.84 6.46
N TYR A 297 2.43 12.27 6.18
CA TYR A 297 1.21 11.76 6.83
C TYR A 297 0.62 10.57 6.10
N THR A 298 1.24 10.14 5.00
CA THR A 298 0.72 9.10 4.13
C THR A 298 1.73 7.99 3.87
N GLU A 299 1.24 6.86 3.39
CA GLU A 299 2.06 5.81 2.80
C GLU A 299 1.50 5.36 1.46
N ARG A 300 2.32 4.72 0.63
CA ARG A 300 1.83 4.10 -0.62
C ARG A 300 0.90 2.94 -0.32
N ALA A 301 -0.33 3.03 -0.79
CA ALA A 301 -1.30 1.95 -0.75
C ALA A 301 -1.16 1.04 -1.96
N SER A 302 -1.94 -0.04 -2.00
CA SER A 302 -2.09 -0.85 -3.21
C SER A 302 -3.22 -0.28 -4.08
N GLU A 303 -3.06 -0.32 -5.40
CA GLU A 303 -4.06 0.21 -6.33
C GLU A 303 -5.46 -0.38 -6.07
N ALA A 304 -5.53 -1.70 -5.90
CA ALA A 304 -6.78 -2.42 -5.68
C ALA A 304 -7.44 -2.15 -4.32
N ASP A 305 -6.77 -1.45 -3.39
CA ASP A 305 -7.38 -1.05 -2.11
C ASP A 305 -8.52 -0.05 -2.32
N THR A 306 -8.51 0.68 -3.45
CA THR A 306 -9.56 1.65 -3.82
C THR A 306 -10.61 1.07 -4.75
N TRP A 307 -10.43 -0.17 -5.22
CA TRP A 307 -11.38 -0.80 -6.14
C TRP A 307 -12.63 -1.25 -5.40
N VAL A 308 -13.76 -1.11 -6.07
CA VAL A 308 -15.06 -1.46 -5.53
C VAL A 308 -15.39 -2.87 -5.99
N LYS A 309 -15.66 -3.76 -5.04
CA LYS A 309 -16.15 -5.11 -5.36
C LYS A 309 -17.67 -5.07 -5.55
N HIS A 310 -18.14 -5.53 -6.71
CA HIS A 310 -19.56 -5.55 -7.06
C HIS A 310 -20.20 -6.92 -6.78
N ARG A 311 -20.44 -7.70 -7.83
CA ARG A 311 -21.05 -9.03 -7.76
C ARG A 311 -20.02 -10.11 -8.01
N THR A 312 -20.30 -11.26 -7.41
CA THR A 312 -19.48 -12.45 -7.53
C THR A 312 -20.33 -13.63 -7.96
N TYR A 313 -19.74 -14.50 -8.76
CA TYR A 313 -20.31 -15.80 -9.12
C TYR A 313 -19.35 -16.90 -8.67
N THR A 314 -19.82 -17.78 -7.79
CA THR A 314 -18.98 -18.86 -7.23
C THR A 314 -19.26 -20.16 -7.98
N PHE A 315 -18.22 -20.77 -8.53
CA PHE A 315 -18.33 -22.05 -9.20
C PHE A 315 -18.22 -23.16 -8.14
N SER A 316 -19.36 -23.55 -7.60
CA SER A 316 -19.48 -24.71 -6.72
C SER A 316 -20.60 -25.60 -7.23
N LEU A 317 -20.29 -26.86 -7.49
CA LEU A 317 -21.32 -27.89 -7.56
C LEU A 317 -21.85 -28.00 -6.13
N ALA A 318 -23.07 -27.54 -5.89
CA ALA A 318 -23.75 -27.82 -4.63
C ALA A 318 -23.75 -29.35 -4.46
N MET A 319 -22.93 -29.87 -3.56
CA MET A 319 -23.20 -31.19 -3.00
C MET A 319 -24.58 -31.09 -2.37
N ASP A 320 -25.51 -31.89 -2.86
CA ASP A 320 -26.93 -31.86 -2.55
C ASP A 320 -27.22 -31.50 -1.08
N ALA A 321 -28.00 -30.45 -0.88
CA ALA A 321 -28.60 -30.09 0.41
C ALA A 321 -29.74 -31.06 0.78
N ASN A 322 -29.47 -32.37 0.77
CA ASN A 322 -30.44 -33.43 1.06
C ASN A 322 -29.90 -34.56 1.96
N SER A 323 -29.00 -34.24 2.91
CA SER A 323 -28.67 -35.15 4.03
C SER A 323 -28.89 -34.55 5.42
N ARG A 324 -29.87 -33.64 5.55
CA ARG A 324 -30.40 -33.21 6.85
C ARG A 324 -31.81 -33.72 7.06
N LYS A 325 -31.94 -35.04 7.18
CA LYS A 325 -32.95 -35.68 8.01
C LYS A 325 -32.26 -36.85 8.70
N ASP A 326 -32.31 -36.81 10.03
CA ASP A 326 -32.00 -37.87 11.00
C ASP A 326 -30.87 -37.50 11.96
N ALA A 327 -31.24 -36.70 12.98
CA ALA A 327 -30.80 -36.87 14.37
C ALA A 327 -31.31 -35.70 15.24
N GLU A 328 -32.63 -35.53 15.37
CA GLU A 328 -33.21 -34.91 16.56
C GLU A 328 -33.72 -36.03 17.47
N ALA A 329 -32.90 -36.44 18.42
CA ALA A 329 -33.32 -36.95 19.73
C ALA A 329 -32.09 -37.30 20.57
N SER A 330 -31.67 -36.40 21.47
CA SER A 330 -31.47 -36.72 22.89
C SER A 330 -30.61 -35.65 23.58
N GLY A 331 -31.06 -35.22 24.77
CA GLY A 331 -30.14 -35.05 25.90
C GLY A 331 -29.63 -33.64 26.16
N ARG A 332 -30.40 -32.89 26.95
CA ARG A 332 -29.94 -31.76 27.76
C ARG A 332 -28.68 -32.14 28.57
N GLN A 333 -27.62 -31.34 28.51
CA GLN A 333 -26.87 -31.01 29.71
C GLN A 333 -26.09 -29.70 29.60
N ASN A 334 -26.37 -28.86 30.58
CA ASN A 334 -25.80 -27.57 30.91
C ASN A 334 -24.38 -27.79 31.45
N ARG A 335 -23.35 -27.12 30.92
CA ARG A 335 -22.07 -26.89 31.62
C ARG A 335 -21.25 -25.78 30.95
N GLU A 336 -20.89 -24.80 31.76
CA GLU A 336 -20.03 -23.64 31.47
C GLU A 336 -18.63 -24.07 30.99
N PRO A 337 -17.93 -23.24 30.19
CA PRO A 337 -16.52 -23.45 29.91
C PRO A 337 -15.64 -22.66 30.89
N HIS A 338 -15.05 -23.37 31.85
CA HIS A 338 -13.82 -22.94 32.52
C HIS A 338 -12.59 -23.21 31.64
N SER A 339 -11.63 -22.29 31.74
CA SER A 339 -10.27 -22.31 31.19
C SER A 339 -9.49 -23.61 31.38
N PRO A 340 -8.51 -23.89 30.50
CA PRO A 340 -7.25 -24.46 30.95
C PRO A 340 -6.02 -23.71 30.41
N THR A 341 -5.26 -23.16 31.36
CA THR A 341 -3.83 -22.86 31.22
C THR A 341 -3.02 -24.16 31.35
N SER A 342 -1.89 -24.18 30.64
CA SER A 342 -0.63 -24.88 30.97
C SER A 342 -0.23 -26.12 30.14
N ARG A 343 0.68 -25.83 29.20
CA ARG A 343 1.96 -26.50 28.92
C ARG A 343 1.94 -27.95 28.39
N SER A 344 2.29 -28.07 27.11
CA SER A 344 3.25 -29.09 26.66
C SER A 344 4.51 -28.38 26.16
N ILE A 345 5.57 -28.52 26.95
CA ILE A 345 6.95 -28.15 26.67
C ILE A 345 7.59 -29.37 26.00
N SER A 346 7.63 -29.43 24.67
CA SER A 346 8.51 -30.39 23.95
C SER A 346 8.57 -30.18 22.42
N SER A 347 8.85 -28.97 21.93
CA SER A 347 9.17 -28.78 20.50
C SER A 347 10.17 -27.66 20.17
N ILE A 348 10.80 -27.05 21.19
CA ILE A 348 11.81 -25.99 21.00
C ILE A 348 13.23 -26.56 20.72
N GLN A 349 13.40 -27.88 20.61
CA GLN A 349 14.70 -28.50 20.36
C GLN A 349 14.99 -28.88 18.89
N HIS A 350 14.25 -28.34 17.92
CA HIS A 350 14.52 -28.58 16.49
C HIS A 350 14.83 -27.32 15.65
N LEU A 351 15.22 -26.22 16.31
CA LEU A 351 15.64 -24.97 15.65
C LEU A 351 17.12 -24.62 15.87
N GLN A 352 17.99 -25.63 15.93
CA GLN A 352 19.45 -25.44 15.97
C GLN A 352 20.12 -26.01 14.73
N ALA A 353 20.12 -25.21 13.67
CA ALA A 353 21.14 -25.23 12.60
C ALA A 353 21.03 -23.93 11.76
N THR A 354 21.04 -22.77 12.42
CA THR A 354 20.95 -21.48 11.72
C THR A 354 22.35 -20.90 11.55
N ILE A 355 22.84 -20.89 10.32
CA ILE A 355 23.94 -19.97 9.92
C ILE A 355 23.42 -18.56 10.19
N ALA A 356 23.97 -17.89 11.21
CA ALA A 356 23.63 -16.52 11.54
C ALA A 356 23.97 -15.62 10.35
N ARG A 357 22.96 -15.26 9.55
CA ARG A 357 23.13 -14.31 8.45
C ARG A 357 23.34 -12.91 9.05
N ARG A 358 24.35 -12.20 8.55
CA ARG A 358 24.54 -10.78 8.87
C ARG A 358 23.40 -9.99 8.22
N SER A 359 22.69 -9.20 9.02
CA SER A 359 21.61 -8.33 8.57
C SER A 359 21.96 -6.88 8.88
N VAL A 360 21.58 -5.97 7.99
CA VAL A 360 21.76 -4.52 8.16
C VAL A 360 20.37 -3.89 8.23
N LEU A 361 20.11 -3.11 9.28
CA LEU A 361 18.89 -2.33 9.45
C LEU A 361 19.24 -0.86 9.28
N VAL A 362 18.62 -0.20 8.30
CA VAL A 362 18.78 1.24 8.06
C VAL A 362 17.57 1.95 8.63
N VAL A 363 17.79 2.96 9.47
CA VAL A 363 16.73 3.69 10.19
C VAL A 363 16.90 5.18 9.93
N ARG A 364 15.84 5.84 9.45
CA ARG A 364 15.79 7.31 9.35
C ARG A 364 15.65 7.90 10.75
N HIS A 365 16.23 9.08 10.98
CA HIS A 365 16.01 9.82 12.23
C HIS A 365 14.51 10.14 12.45
N GLY A 366 14.11 10.31 13.71
CA GLY A 366 12.77 10.75 14.08
C GLY A 366 12.47 12.20 13.65
N GLU A 367 11.25 12.66 13.92
CA GLU A 367 10.80 14.03 13.65
C GLU A 367 11.77 15.10 14.23
N ARG A 368 12.09 16.10 13.41
CA ARG A 368 12.97 17.22 13.78
C ARG A 368 12.17 18.44 14.22
N VAL A 369 12.74 19.25 15.12
CA VAL A 369 12.09 20.50 15.56
C VAL A 369 11.92 21.52 14.42
N ASP A 370 12.87 21.65 13.51
CA ASP A 370 12.83 22.62 12.42
C ASP A 370 11.81 22.24 11.34
N GLN A 371 11.51 20.94 11.21
CA GLN A 371 10.47 20.45 10.31
C GLN A 371 9.06 20.79 10.83
N VAL A 372 8.89 20.84 12.16
CA VAL A 372 7.59 21.15 12.81
C VAL A 372 7.39 22.65 12.97
N PHE A 373 8.42 23.35 13.45
CA PHE A 373 8.33 24.75 13.85
C PHE A 373 8.93 25.72 12.81
N GLY A 374 9.35 25.20 11.67
CA GLY A 374 9.88 25.94 10.54
C GLY A 374 11.30 26.48 10.74
N LYS A 375 11.79 27.22 9.74
CA LYS A 375 13.18 27.71 9.68
C LYS A 375 13.57 28.65 10.84
N CYS A 376 12.59 29.33 11.45
CA CYS A 376 12.81 30.25 12.57
C CYS A 376 12.63 29.60 13.96
N TRP A 377 12.59 28.26 14.05
CA TRP A 377 12.33 27.53 15.30
C TRP A 377 13.26 27.95 16.45
N LEU A 378 14.54 28.24 16.16
CA LEU A 378 15.52 28.59 17.18
C LEU A 378 15.19 29.93 17.86
N ARG A 379 14.63 30.88 17.11
CA ARG A 379 14.15 32.16 17.67
C ARG A 379 12.94 31.98 18.57
N GLN A 380 12.09 30.98 18.27
CA GLN A 380 10.91 30.70 19.07
C GLN A 380 11.28 30.14 20.45
N CYS A 381 12.37 29.38 20.56
CA CYS A 381 12.80 28.73 21.81
C CYS A 381 14.00 29.41 22.50
N SER A 382 14.37 30.62 22.08
CA SER A 382 15.45 31.41 22.68
C SER A 382 14.89 32.60 23.46
N THR A 383 15.28 32.76 24.71
CA THR A 383 15.00 33.96 25.51
C THR A 383 15.89 35.14 25.06
N PRO A 384 15.55 36.40 25.42
CA PRO A 384 16.40 37.56 25.09
C PRO A 384 17.84 37.49 25.62
N ASP A 385 18.07 36.77 26.72
CA ASP A 385 19.40 36.48 27.28
C ASP A 385 20.10 35.27 26.64
N GLY A 386 19.55 34.72 25.55
CA GLY A 386 20.15 33.65 24.76
C GLY A 386 20.05 32.26 25.40
N LYS A 387 19.10 32.05 26.33
CA LYS A 387 18.86 30.74 26.95
C LYS A 387 17.74 30.00 26.25
N TYR A 388 17.85 28.66 26.27
CA TYR A 388 16.80 27.80 25.77
C TYR A 388 15.60 27.78 26.73
N TYR A 389 14.40 27.91 26.19
CA TYR A 389 13.15 27.60 26.88
C TYR A 389 12.22 26.82 25.95
N ARG A 390 11.20 26.18 26.52
CA ARG A 390 10.27 25.32 25.78
C ARG A 390 8.94 26.04 25.58
N PRO A 391 8.71 26.68 24.42
CA PRO A 391 7.46 27.37 24.14
C PRO A 391 6.30 26.41 23.86
N ASP A 392 6.60 25.20 23.34
CA ASP A 392 5.62 24.16 23.02
C ASP A 392 6.12 22.79 23.54
N LEU A 393 5.19 21.90 23.91
CA LEU A 393 5.51 20.59 24.50
C LEU A 393 6.28 19.67 23.55
N ASN A 394 6.14 19.87 22.24
CA ASN A 394 6.86 19.13 21.22
C ASN A 394 8.32 19.63 21.04
N PHE A 395 8.73 20.72 21.69
CA PHE A 395 10.15 21.02 21.86
C PHE A 395 10.80 20.10 22.93
N PRO A 396 12.05 19.67 22.72
CA PRO A 396 12.76 18.79 23.64
C PRO A 396 12.87 19.37 25.05
N HIS A 397 13.01 18.52 26.06
CA HIS A 397 13.10 19.01 27.46
C HIS A 397 14.32 19.91 27.71
N CYS A 398 15.43 19.62 27.05
CA CYS A 398 16.66 20.38 27.12
C CYS A 398 17.45 20.22 25.81
N LEU A 399 18.33 21.16 25.53
CA LEU A 399 19.32 21.04 24.45
C LEU A 399 20.70 20.69 25.02
N PRO A 400 21.50 19.87 24.30
CA PRO A 400 22.89 19.64 24.65
C PRO A 400 23.69 20.95 24.75
N ARG A 401 24.75 20.96 25.58
CA ARG A 401 25.70 22.06 25.57
C ARG A 401 26.59 21.95 24.33
N ARG A 402 26.85 23.09 23.70
CA ARG A 402 27.78 23.25 22.56
C ARG A 402 28.67 24.45 22.80
N SER A 403 29.91 24.40 22.32
CA SER A 403 30.90 25.49 22.49
C SER A 403 30.41 26.83 21.92
N SER A 404 29.65 26.79 20.82
CA SER A 404 29.15 27.98 20.13
C SER A 404 27.75 28.42 20.59
N GLY A 405 27.19 27.76 21.62
CA GLY A 405 25.86 28.03 22.14
C GLY A 405 24.73 27.58 21.21
N LEU A 406 23.60 28.30 21.22
CA LEU A 406 22.38 27.90 20.54
C LEU A 406 22.45 27.99 19.00
N ARG A 407 23.35 28.82 18.45
CA ARG A 407 23.40 29.09 17.00
C ARG A 407 23.70 27.85 16.16
N ASP A 408 24.55 26.96 16.64
CA ASP A 408 24.95 25.76 15.88
C ASP A 408 23.80 24.77 15.68
N PHE A 409 22.71 24.88 16.47
CA PHE A 409 21.52 24.08 16.25
C PHE A 409 20.71 24.51 15.01
N GLU A 410 20.90 25.73 14.50
CA GLU A 410 20.18 26.21 13.31
C GLU A 410 20.43 25.32 12.09
N CYS A 411 21.68 24.84 11.93
CA CYS A 411 22.07 23.91 10.86
C CYS A 411 22.12 22.44 11.32
N ASP A 412 22.00 22.15 12.61
CA ASP A 412 21.98 20.79 13.15
C ASP A 412 20.87 20.62 14.20
N PRO A 413 19.59 20.65 13.77
CA PRO A 413 18.44 20.66 14.67
C PRO A 413 18.29 19.33 15.41
N PRO A 414 17.84 19.35 16.68
CA PRO A 414 17.53 18.16 17.46
C PRO A 414 16.23 17.50 17.00
N LEU A 415 15.96 16.32 17.55
CA LEU A 415 14.62 15.72 17.54
C LEU A 415 13.62 16.56 18.33
N SER A 416 12.36 16.53 17.90
CA SER A 416 11.22 16.96 18.70
C SER A 416 10.89 15.92 19.78
N SER A 417 10.00 16.25 20.73
CA SER A 417 9.49 15.28 21.71
C SER A 417 8.81 14.09 21.02
N CYS A 418 8.07 14.34 19.94
CA CYS A 418 7.48 13.30 19.10
C CYS A 418 8.54 12.45 18.39
N GLY A 419 9.61 13.08 17.87
CA GLY A 419 10.74 12.38 17.27
C GLY A 419 11.45 11.44 18.25
N SER A 420 11.64 11.89 19.50
CA SER A 420 12.14 11.03 20.58
C SER A 420 11.19 9.87 20.90
N PHE A 421 9.88 10.13 20.94
CA PHE A 421 8.86 9.08 21.14
C PHE A 421 8.89 8.01 20.03
N GLN A 422 8.96 8.44 18.76
CA GLN A 422 9.07 7.54 17.61
C GLN A 422 10.28 6.62 17.72
N ALA A 423 11.45 7.17 18.09
CA ALA A 423 12.68 6.41 18.26
C ALA A 423 12.58 5.37 19.39
N ARG A 424 11.99 5.74 20.53
CA ARG A 424 11.74 4.82 21.65
C ARG A 424 10.77 3.69 21.25
N LEU A 425 9.68 4.02 20.57
CA LEU A 425 8.71 3.02 20.12
C LEU A 425 9.34 2.00 19.15
N ALA A 426 10.20 2.47 18.25
CA ALA A 426 10.98 1.61 17.37
C ALA A 426 11.95 0.70 18.15
N GLY A 427 12.66 1.24 19.13
CA GLY A 427 13.56 0.45 20.01
C GLY A 427 12.81 -0.61 20.82
N SER A 428 11.64 -0.27 21.35
CA SER A 428 10.76 -1.21 22.08
C SER A 428 10.31 -2.36 21.18
N SER A 429 9.91 -2.04 19.94
CA SER A 429 9.52 -3.05 18.95
C SER A 429 10.68 -3.96 18.55
N LEU A 430 11.90 -3.42 18.47
CA LEU A 430 13.10 -4.21 18.21
C LEU A 430 13.42 -5.15 19.39
N LEU A 431 13.23 -4.70 20.64
CA LEU A 431 13.36 -5.54 21.82
C LEU A 431 12.38 -6.71 21.77
N ASP A 432 11.09 -6.42 21.53
CA ASP A 432 10.02 -7.43 21.48
C ASP A 432 10.25 -8.48 20.38
N SER A 433 10.88 -8.09 19.28
CA SER A 433 11.20 -9.00 18.18
C SER A 433 12.34 -9.99 18.48
N GLY A 434 13.09 -9.78 19.58
CA GLY A 434 14.24 -10.62 19.94
C GLY A 434 15.44 -10.47 18.99
N VAL A 435 15.47 -9.44 18.14
CA VAL A 435 16.59 -9.20 17.22
C VAL A 435 17.84 -8.78 18.00
N ARG A 436 18.94 -9.51 17.78
CA ARG A 436 20.23 -9.17 18.39
C ARG A 436 20.96 -8.12 17.58
N ILE A 437 21.05 -6.90 18.12
CA ILE A 437 21.88 -5.83 17.56
C ILE A 437 23.34 -6.04 17.99
N THR A 438 24.26 -6.03 17.02
CA THR A 438 25.70 -6.25 17.28
C THR A 438 26.57 -5.02 17.03
N ALA A 439 26.06 -4.03 16.31
CA ALA A 439 26.73 -2.76 16.05
C ALA A 439 25.69 -1.70 15.67
N VAL A 440 25.97 -0.44 16.03
CA VAL A 440 25.16 0.72 15.63
C VAL A 440 26.06 1.79 15.03
N PHE A 441 25.67 2.28 13.86
CA PHE A 441 26.32 3.39 13.17
C PHE A 441 25.33 4.54 13.09
N SER A 442 25.81 5.76 13.22
CA SER A 442 24.98 6.97 13.10
C SER A 442 25.66 8.00 12.21
N SER A 443 24.87 8.70 11.42
CA SER A 443 25.26 9.97 10.81
C SER A 443 25.64 10.97 11.92
N PRO A 444 26.56 11.92 11.66
CA PRO A 444 27.02 12.91 12.64
C PRO A 444 25.96 13.95 13.02
N ALA A 445 24.84 14.04 12.29
CA ALA A 445 23.74 14.94 12.63
C ALA A 445 23.13 14.60 13.99
N LEU A 446 22.87 15.62 14.82
CA LEU A 446 22.37 15.43 16.19
C LEU A 446 21.08 14.61 16.24
N ARG A 447 20.14 14.88 15.31
CA ARG A 447 18.90 14.11 15.13
C ARG A 447 19.13 12.60 14.97
N CYS A 448 20.16 12.21 14.24
CA CYS A 448 20.49 10.80 13.99
C CYS A 448 21.06 10.17 15.26
N ILE A 449 21.97 10.88 15.94
CA ILE A 449 22.58 10.44 17.20
C ILE A 449 21.52 10.26 18.30
N GLN A 450 20.61 11.22 18.44
CA GLN A 450 19.49 11.14 19.39
C GLN A 450 18.56 9.96 19.07
N THR A 451 18.25 9.74 17.79
CA THR A 451 17.42 8.59 17.36
C THR A 451 18.10 7.28 17.74
N ALA A 452 19.38 7.12 17.41
CA ALA A 452 20.14 5.92 17.71
C ALA A 452 20.26 5.67 19.22
N ASN A 453 20.46 6.73 20.01
CA ASN A 453 20.53 6.64 21.46
C ASN A 453 19.19 6.20 22.08
N HIS A 454 18.06 6.79 21.68
CA HIS A 454 16.74 6.38 22.19
C HIS A 454 16.37 4.94 21.81
N ILE A 455 16.75 4.49 20.61
CA ILE A 455 16.57 3.08 20.23
C ILE A 455 17.40 2.17 21.15
N LEU A 456 18.65 2.53 21.44
CA LEU A 456 19.53 1.77 22.34
C LEU A 456 19.03 1.75 23.79
N GLU A 457 18.47 2.85 24.30
CA GLU A 457 17.86 2.94 25.63
C GLU A 457 16.69 1.96 25.80
N GLU A 458 15.85 1.80 24.77
CA GLU A 458 14.74 0.85 24.83
C GLU A 458 15.19 -0.59 24.64
N LEU A 459 16.22 -0.83 23.82
CA LEU A 459 16.89 -2.13 23.70
C LEU A 459 17.68 -2.56 24.94
N LYS A 460 17.85 -1.67 25.93
CA LYS A 460 18.70 -1.87 27.13
C LYS A 460 20.17 -2.13 26.77
N LEU A 461 20.63 -1.50 25.69
CA LEU A 461 21.98 -1.64 25.15
C LEU A 461 22.81 -0.36 25.27
N GLU A 462 22.23 0.75 25.73
CA GLU A 462 22.86 2.07 25.76
C GLU A 462 24.19 2.08 26.53
N LYS A 463 24.30 1.30 27.62
CA LYS A 463 25.52 1.21 28.44
C LYS A 463 26.59 0.30 27.86
N THR A 464 26.22 -0.62 26.96
CA THR A 464 27.12 -1.67 26.47
C THR A 464 27.54 -1.45 25.02
N MET A 465 26.69 -0.81 24.23
CA MET A 465 26.89 -0.58 22.80
C MET A 465 27.32 0.86 22.56
N LYS A 466 28.48 1.03 21.92
CA LYS A 466 29.03 2.34 21.57
C LYS A 466 28.59 2.74 20.15
N LEU A 467 28.12 3.97 19.99
CA LEU A 467 27.75 4.55 18.70
C LEU A 467 28.99 4.80 17.84
N ARG A 468 28.98 4.32 16.60
CA ARG A 468 30.02 4.61 15.60
C ARG A 468 29.56 5.75 14.71
N ILE A 469 30.13 6.94 14.88
CA ILE A 469 29.76 8.10 14.09
C ILE A 469 30.43 8.02 12.72
N GLU A 470 29.64 7.87 11.66
CA GLU A 470 30.10 7.69 10.29
C GLU A 470 29.65 8.88 9.42
N PRO A 471 30.55 9.84 9.13
CA PRO A 471 30.27 10.96 8.24
C PRO A 471 29.87 10.53 6.82
N GLY A 472 30.32 9.37 6.35
CA GLY A 472 29.98 8.85 5.01
C GLY A 472 28.51 8.49 4.81
N ILE A 473 27.72 8.41 5.89
CA ILE A 473 26.26 8.22 5.84
C ILE A 473 25.50 9.51 6.20
N PHE A 474 26.17 10.67 6.16
CA PHE A 474 25.50 11.97 6.20
C PHE A 474 24.70 12.22 4.91
N GLU A 475 23.74 13.12 4.99
CA GLU A 475 22.83 13.46 3.90
C GLU A 475 23.58 14.08 2.70
N TRP A 476 22.97 14.04 1.52
CA TRP A 476 23.63 14.48 0.29
C TRP A 476 23.86 16.00 0.30
N THR A 477 25.12 16.40 0.34
CA THR A 477 25.56 17.81 0.45
C THR A 477 25.18 18.72 -0.73
N LYS A 478 24.64 18.16 -1.83
CA LYS A 478 24.11 18.99 -2.94
C LYS A 478 22.84 19.74 -2.56
N TRP A 479 22.10 19.29 -1.55
CA TRP A 479 20.95 20.00 -0.98
C TRP A 479 21.35 21.21 -0.10
N GLU A 480 22.65 21.37 0.21
CA GLU A 480 23.19 22.47 1.01
C GLU A 480 23.98 23.51 0.18
N MET A 481 23.74 23.62 -1.13
CA MET A 481 24.40 24.65 -1.95
C MET A 481 24.08 26.06 -1.42
N GLY A 482 25.06 26.67 -0.76
CA GLY A 482 24.99 28.03 -0.19
C GLY A 482 24.92 28.12 1.34
N ARG A 483 24.94 27.00 2.08
CA ARG A 483 25.08 26.99 3.55
C ARG A 483 26.44 26.40 3.95
N ASP A 484 27.06 26.97 4.97
CA ASP A 484 28.24 26.36 5.60
C ASP A 484 27.88 24.97 6.12
N ASN A 485 28.77 23.98 5.93
CA ASN A 485 28.58 22.62 6.45
C ASN A 485 28.17 22.69 7.94
N PRO A 486 27.18 21.89 8.39
CA PRO A 486 26.75 21.91 9.78
C PRO A 486 27.92 21.66 10.74
N SER A 487 28.04 22.53 11.74
CA SER A 487 28.95 22.36 12.87
C SER A 487 28.43 21.23 13.76
N PHE A 488 28.80 19.99 13.42
CA PHE A 488 28.43 18.81 14.20
C PHE A 488 29.10 18.83 15.57
N MET A 489 28.41 18.26 16.57
CA MET A 489 28.99 18.10 17.91
C MET A 489 30.26 17.25 17.87
N THR A 490 31.29 17.73 18.57
CA THR A 490 32.53 16.99 18.80
C THR A 490 32.30 15.77 19.67
N GLN A 491 33.21 14.80 19.65
CA GLN A 491 33.12 13.63 20.54
C GLN A 491 33.08 14.03 22.02
N ALA A 492 33.75 15.12 22.41
CA ALA A 492 33.75 15.63 23.76
C ALA A 492 32.37 16.15 24.16
N GLU A 493 31.75 16.97 23.30
CA GLU A 493 30.39 17.49 23.53
C GLU A 493 29.34 16.38 23.52
N LEU A 494 29.47 15.39 22.62
CA LEU A 494 28.58 14.23 22.60
C LEU A 494 28.66 13.45 23.91
N LYS A 495 29.87 13.25 24.43
CA LYS A 495 30.09 12.59 25.72
C LYS A 495 29.53 13.40 26.90
N GLU A 496 29.71 14.72 26.90
CA GLU A 496 29.12 15.61 27.91
C GLU A 496 27.58 15.57 27.87
N ALA A 497 27.00 15.46 26.68
CA ALA A 497 25.57 15.31 26.47
C ALA A 497 25.02 13.92 26.83
N GLY A 498 25.88 12.99 27.26
CA GLY A 498 25.48 11.65 27.71
C GLY A 498 25.46 10.58 26.61
N PHE A 499 25.91 10.88 25.39
CA PHE A 499 25.97 9.90 24.31
C PHE A 499 27.22 9.03 24.42
N ILE A 500 27.04 7.71 24.38
CA ILE A 500 28.14 6.73 24.46
C ILE A 500 28.66 6.46 23.04
N VAL A 501 29.65 7.23 22.62
CA VAL A 501 30.31 7.13 21.31
C VAL A 501 31.56 6.24 21.38
N ASP A 502 31.88 5.53 20.29
CA ASP A 502 33.11 4.74 20.15
C ASP A 502 34.30 5.65 19.77
N PRO A 503 35.23 5.96 20.68
CA PRO A 503 36.34 6.87 20.40
C PRO A 503 37.38 6.24 19.46
N ASN A 504 37.36 4.91 19.31
CA ASN A 504 38.31 4.17 18.48
C ASN A 504 37.79 3.96 17.06
N TYR A 505 36.54 4.34 16.77
CA TYR A 505 35.98 4.22 15.44
C TYR A 505 36.69 5.19 14.48
N ARG A 506 37.16 4.66 13.36
CA ARG A 506 37.74 5.44 12.26
C ARG A 506 36.78 5.39 11.08
N SER A 507 36.27 6.54 10.68
CA SER A 507 35.40 6.66 9.50
C SER A 507 36.14 6.27 8.22
N LEU A 508 35.41 5.72 7.26
CA LEU A 508 35.98 5.42 5.94
C LEU A 508 36.20 6.73 5.16
N PRO A 509 37.34 6.92 4.47
CA PRO A 509 37.53 8.08 3.61
C PRO A 509 36.50 8.06 2.46
N LEU A 510 35.79 9.16 2.24
CA LEU A 510 34.84 9.37 1.13
C LEU A 510 35.46 9.18 -0.29
N ALA A 511 36.78 8.98 -0.39
CA ALA A 511 37.49 8.83 -1.66
C ALA A 511 37.28 7.47 -2.37
N CYS A 512 36.66 6.47 -1.75
CA CYS A 512 36.47 5.15 -2.36
C CYS A 512 35.19 4.99 -3.22
N ALA A 513 34.37 6.04 -3.38
CA ALA A 513 33.11 5.99 -4.15
C ALA A 513 33.14 6.76 -5.48
N SER A 514 34.29 7.25 -5.93
CA SER A 514 34.44 7.77 -7.29
C SER A 514 34.69 6.61 -8.25
N VAL A 515 33.61 6.05 -8.78
CA VAL A 515 33.66 5.31 -10.05
C VAL A 515 34.33 6.24 -11.06
N LYS A 516 35.57 5.93 -11.45
CA LYS A 516 36.25 6.63 -12.55
C LYS A 516 35.31 6.58 -13.75
N ARG A 517 34.80 7.75 -14.16
CA ARG A 517 34.20 7.91 -15.48
C ARG A 517 35.26 7.44 -16.48
N ALA A 518 35.00 6.35 -17.17
CA ALA A 518 35.76 6.00 -18.36
C ALA A 518 35.51 7.11 -19.38
N GLU A 519 36.50 7.96 -19.59
CA GLU A 519 36.53 8.86 -20.73
C GLU A 519 36.51 7.99 -21.99
N LYS A 520 35.55 8.30 -22.84
CA LYS A 520 35.37 7.67 -24.14
C LYS A 520 36.34 8.39 -25.09
N GLU A 521 37.60 7.97 -25.11
CA GLU A 521 38.52 8.38 -26.17
C GLU A 521 38.10 7.68 -27.47
N GLY A 522 37.73 8.50 -28.46
CA GLY A 522 37.49 8.05 -29.81
C GLY A 522 38.79 7.80 -30.56
N GLY A 523 38.74 6.84 -31.47
CA GLY A 523 39.63 6.75 -32.63
C GLY A 523 40.95 6.04 -32.38
N GLY A 524 41.07 4.80 -32.86
CA GLY A 524 42.38 4.16 -33.01
C GLY A 524 42.32 2.65 -33.14
N SER A 525 42.28 2.17 -34.40
CA SER A 525 42.89 0.92 -34.89
C SER A 525 43.07 -0.26 -33.93
N TRP A 526 42.34 -1.35 -34.20
CA TRP A 526 42.73 -2.70 -33.75
C TRP A 526 44.13 -3.08 -34.30
N PRO A 527 44.94 -3.79 -33.51
CA PRO A 527 45.59 -4.96 -34.07
C PRO A 527 45.50 -6.23 -33.20
N ALA A 528 45.70 -7.33 -33.92
CA ALA A 528 45.56 -8.72 -33.55
C ALA A 528 46.50 -9.24 -32.45
N HIS A 529 46.14 -10.44 -31.98
CA HIS A 529 46.96 -11.49 -31.35
C HIS A 529 47.43 -11.28 -29.89
N LEU A 530 46.88 -12.12 -29.00
CA LEU A 530 47.69 -13.13 -28.28
C LEU A 530 46.79 -14.18 -27.61
N GLN A 531 47.05 -15.43 -27.95
CA GLN A 531 46.54 -16.66 -27.35
C GLN A 531 47.27 -16.94 -26.02
N GLY A 532 46.57 -17.60 -25.09
CA GLY A 532 47.16 -18.57 -24.16
C GLY A 532 47.45 -18.09 -22.74
N LEU A 533 46.53 -18.36 -21.80
CA LEU A 533 46.65 -19.35 -20.71
C LEU A 533 45.40 -19.33 -19.82
#